data_AF-A0A1J5C6Y7-F1
#
_entry.id   AF-A0A1J5C6Y7-F1
#
_cell.length_a   1.000
_cell.length_b   1.000
_cell.length_c   1.000
_cell.angle_alpha   90.00
_cell.angle_beta   90.00
_cell.angle_gamma   90.00
#
_symmetry.space_group_name_H-M   'P 1'
#
loop_
_entity.id
_entity.type
_entity.pdbx_description
1 polymer ?
#
loop_
_entity_poly.entity_id
_entity_poly.type
_entity_poly.pdbx_seq_one_letter_code
_entity_poly.pdbx_strand_id
1 'polypeptide(L)'
;MSTTSLKLPEALKKRVVSAAKAKGTSPHAFMLDAVERMTLAAERRAAFVDGALEARNDMLLSGMGYPAGDVHAYLEGRLQGEDVSRPEAVPWRK
;
A
#
# COMPACT_ATOMS: atom_id res chain seq x y z
N MET A 1 23.85 -14.15 -12.15
CA MET A 1 23.22 -13.03 -11.42
C MET A 1 24.23 -11.90 -11.30
N SER A 2 23.84 -10.66 -11.59
CA SER A 2 24.72 -9.49 -11.45
C SER A 2 24.67 -8.97 -10.02
N THR A 3 25.80 -8.49 -9.50
CA THR A 3 25.85 -7.85 -8.18
C THR A 3 25.69 -6.34 -8.33
N THR A 4 24.85 -5.74 -7.51
CA THR A 4 24.69 -4.28 -7.42
C THR A 4 25.41 -3.78 -6.17
N SER A 5 26.51 -3.05 -6.35
CA SER A 5 27.23 -2.46 -5.21
C SER A 5 26.53 -1.20 -4.71
N LEU A 6 26.09 -1.22 -3.44
CA LEU A 6 25.46 -0.08 -2.78
C LEU A 6 26.45 0.60 -1.82
N LYS A 7 26.81 1.86 -2.10
CA LYS A 7 27.66 2.65 -1.20
C LYS A 7 26.81 3.31 -0.12
N LEU A 8 27.00 2.89 1.14
CA LEU A 8 26.32 3.49 2.28
C LEU A 8 27.19 4.59 2.92
N PRO A 9 26.60 5.75 3.25
CA PRO A 9 27.25 6.70 4.14
C PRO A 9 27.58 6.04 5.49
N GLU A 10 28.73 6.39 6.09
CA GLU A 10 29.21 5.74 7.33
C GLU A 10 28.21 5.80 8.48
N ALA A 11 27.49 6.92 8.61
CA ALA A 11 26.43 7.06 9.62
C ALA A 11 25.29 6.05 9.41
N LEU A 12 24.87 5.80 8.16
CA LEU A 12 23.83 4.84 7.85
C LEU A 12 24.33 3.41 8.06
N LYS A 13 25.55 3.09 7.65
CA LYS A 13 26.18 1.79 7.86
C LYS A 13 26.18 1.39 9.34
N LYS A 14 26.57 2.30 10.24
CA LYS A 14 26.55 2.06 11.70
C LYS A 14 25.14 1.74 12.20
N ARG A 15 24.14 2.50 11.76
CA ARG A 15 22.72 2.27 12.13
C ARG A 15 22.21 0.93 11.63
N VAL A 16 22.53 0.54 10.40
CA VAL A 16 22.16 -0.75 9.82
C VAL A 16 22.77 -1.90 10.62
N VAL A 17 24.06 -1.83 10.97
CA VAL A 17 24.72 -2.86 11.79
C VAL A 17 24.05 -2.99 13.16
N SER A 18 23.77 -1.87 13.83
CA SER A 18 23.09 -1.88 15.13
C SER A 18 21.68 -2.47 15.04
N ALA A 19 20.89 -2.07 14.04
CA ALA A 19 19.53 -2.57 13.83
C ALA A 19 19.51 -4.07 13.49
N ALA A 20 20.42 -4.51 12.62
CA ALA A 20 20.56 -5.91 12.26
C ALA A 20 20.93 -6.76 13.49
N LYS A 21 21.86 -6.29 14.33
CA LYS A 21 22.22 -6.96 15.59
C LYS A 21 21.03 -7.08 16.53
N ALA A 22 20.24 -6.00 16.70
CA ALA A 22 19.05 -6.01 17.54
C ALA A 22 17.97 -6.99 17.04
N LYS A 23 17.88 -7.19 15.71
CA LYS A 23 16.97 -8.15 15.06
C LYS A 23 17.55 -9.58 14.99
N GLY A 24 18.80 -9.81 15.41
CA GLY A 24 19.47 -11.10 15.31
C GLY A 24 19.81 -11.53 13.88
N THR A 25 19.91 -10.59 12.93
CA THR A 25 20.20 -10.85 11.52
C THR A 25 21.55 -10.29 11.08
N SER A 26 22.12 -10.77 9.98
CA SER A 26 23.29 -10.12 9.38
C SER A 26 22.93 -8.76 8.77
N PRO A 27 23.86 -7.80 8.67
CA PRO A 27 23.61 -6.53 7.99
C PRO A 27 23.16 -6.72 6.54
N HIS A 28 23.71 -7.71 5.84
CA HIS A 28 23.30 -8.03 4.47
C HIS A 28 21.83 -8.50 4.40
N ALA A 29 21.44 -9.48 5.22
CA ALA A 29 20.06 -9.97 5.26
C ALA A 29 19.09 -8.86 5.67
N PHE A 30 19.49 -7.99 6.61
CA PHE A 30 18.69 -6.84 7.01
C PHE A 30 18.47 -5.85 5.85
N MET A 31 19.50 -5.58 5.05
CA MET A 31 19.39 -4.70 3.89
C MET A 31 18.52 -5.30 2.79
N LEU A 32 18.63 -6.60 2.52
CA LEU A 32 17.75 -7.28 1.56
C LEU A 32 16.29 -7.21 1.98
N ASP A 33 15.98 -7.54 3.23
CA ASP A 33 14.64 -7.42 3.81
C ASP A 33 14.12 -5.98 3.76
N ALA A 34 15.00 -4.99 3.89
CA ALA A 34 14.62 -3.60 3.68
C ALA A 34 14.26 -3.35 2.20
N VAL A 35 15.15 -3.67 1.26
CA VAL A 35 14.88 -3.44 -0.17
C VAL A 35 13.58 -4.12 -0.61
N GLU A 36 13.36 -5.38 -0.22
CA GLU A 36 12.15 -6.12 -0.55
C GLU A 36 10.88 -5.43 -0.03
N ARG A 37 10.86 -5.02 1.24
CA ARG A 37 9.70 -4.32 1.81
C ARG A 37 9.43 -2.98 1.14
N MET A 38 10.48 -2.24 0.80
CA MET A 38 10.36 -0.94 0.15
C MET A 38 9.89 -1.08 -1.30
N THR A 39 10.38 -2.09 -2.03
CA THR A 39 9.90 -2.42 -3.38
C THR A 39 8.42 -2.80 -3.34
N LEU A 40 8.03 -3.72 -2.45
CA LEU A 40 6.63 -4.14 -2.33
C LEU A 40 5.71 -2.98 -1.93
N ALA A 41 6.15 -2.10 -1.03
CA ALA A 41 5.38 -0.91 -0.66
C ALA A 41 5.21 0.05 -1.85
N ALA A 42 6.26 0.25 -2.66
CA ALA A 42 6.21 1.08 -3.85
C ALA A 42 5.25 0.49 -4.91
N GLU A 43 5.33 -0.82 -5.17
CA GLU A 43 4.44 -1.53 -6.09
C GLU A 43 2.98 -1.45 -5.66
N ARG A 44 2.69 -1.73 -4.37
CA ARG A 44 1.33 -1.63 -3.82
C ARG A 44 0.77 -0.22 -3.90
N ARG A 45 1.62 0.79 -3.68
CA ARG A 45 1.21 2.20 -3.81
C ARG A 45 0.90 2.55 -5.26
N ALA A 46 1.74 2.13 -6.20
CA ALA A 46 1.51 2.35 -7.63
C ALA A 46 0.19 1.71 -8.06
N ALA A 47 -0.01 0.42 -7.77
CA ALA A 47 -1.24 -0.30 -8.07
C ALA A 47 -2.50 0.34 -7.44
N PHE A 48 -2.39 0.83 -6.20
CA PHE A 48 -3.50 1.53 -5.54
C PHE A 48 -3.86 2.84 -6.25
N VAL A 49 -2.86 3.62 -6.65
CA VAL A 49 -3.09 4.88 -7.39
C VAL A 49 -3.67 4.60 -8.76
N ASP A 50 -3.14 3.61 -9.48
CA ASP A 50 -3.63 3.24 -10.81
C ASP A 50 -5.11 2.80 -10.74
N GLY A 51 -5.45 1.94 -9.79
CA GLY A 51 -6.84 1.53 -9.56
C GLY A 51 -7.76 2.69 -9.15
N ALA A 52 -7.26 3.67 -8.38
CA ALA A 52 -8.04 4.86 -8.02
C ALA A 52 -8.29 5.76 -9.23
N LEU A 53 -7.32 5.89 -10.14
CA LEU A 53 -7.47 6.65 -11.38
C LEU A 53 -8.46 5.97 -12.34
N GLU A 54 -8.38 4.65 -12.47
CA GLU A 54 -9.32 3.84 -13.26
C GLU A 54 -10.75 3.99 -12.71
N ALA A 55 -10.96 3.74 -11.41
CA ALA A 55 -12.26 3.89 -10.76
C ALA A 55 -12.83 5.31 -10.90
N ARG A 56 -11.97 6.34 -10.84
CA ARG A 56 -12.39 7.73 -11.08
C ARG A 56 -12.84 7.93 -12.51
N ASN A 57 -12.10 7.41 -13.49
CA ASN A 57 -12.47 7.54 -14.91
C ASN A 57 -13.81 6.85 -15.17
N ASP A 58 -14.04 5.65 -14.63
CA ASP A 58 -15.30 4.93 -14.76
C ASP A 58 -16.46 5.68 -14.10
N MET A 59 -16.25 6.25 -12.92
CA MET A 59 -17.25 7.08 -12.22
C MET A 59 -17.61 8.35 -13.02
N LEU A 60 -16.62 8.96 -13.68
CA LEU A 60 -16.84 10.13 -14.55
C LEU A 60 -17.60 9.75 -15.83
N LEU A 61 -17.26 8.62 -16.45
CA LEU A 61 -17.87 8.15 -17.70
C LEU A 61 -19.31 7.64 -17.50
N SER A 62 -19.53 6.85 -16.45
CA SER A 62 -20.84 6.28 -16.14
C SER A 62 -21.81 7.29 -15.50
N GLY A 63 -21.29 8.34 -14.87
CA GLY A 63 -22.10 9.25 -14.04
C GLY A 63 -22.61 8.61 -12.74
N MET A 64 -22.14 7.40 -12.41
CA MET A 64 -22.52 6.63 -11.23
C MET A 64 -21.39 6.64 -10.21
N GLY A 65 -21.73 6.76 -8.93
CA GLY A 65 -20.77 6.78 -7.83
C GLY A 65 -21.38 6.22 -6.56
N TYR A 66 -20.53 5.90 -5.58
CA TYR A 66 -20.98 5.39 -4.29
C TYR A 66 -21.06 6.55 -3.28
N PRO A 67 -22.19 6.71 -2.56
CA PRO A 67 -22.28 7.70 -1.50
C PRO A 67 -21.26 7.39 -0.40
N ALA A 68 -20.48 8.39 0.04
CA ALA A 68 -19.41 8.18 1.01
C ALA A 68 -19.92 7.61 2.34
N GLY A 69 -21.11 8.03 2.79
CA GLY A 69 -21.73 7.50 4.00
C GLY A 69 -21.99 6.00 3.93
N ASP A 70 -22.57 5.52 2.82
CA ASP A 70 -22.89 4.11 2.62
C ASP A 70 -21.62 3.26 2.51
N VAL A 71 -20.57 3.80 1.87
CA VAL A 71 -19.25 3.14 1.82
C VAL A 71 -18.64 3.02 3.21
N HIS A 72 -18.67 4.08 4.02
CA HIS A 72 -18.13 4.05 5.38
C HIS A 72 -18.89 3.06 6.26
N ALA A 73 -20.22 3.10 6.26
CA ALA A 73 -21.05 2.16 7.02
C ALA A 73 -20.77 0.70 6.62
N TYR A 74 -20.65 0.43 5.32
CA TYR A 74 -20.27 -0.89 4.82
C TYR A 74 -18.88 -1.33 5.30
N LEU A 75 -17.89 -0.44 5.28
CA LEU A 75 -16.53 -0.77 5.75
C LEU A 75 -16.50 -1.02 7.26
N GLU A 76 -17.21 -0.22 8.05
CA GLU A 76 -17.30 -0.38 9.51
C GLU A 76 -17.96 -1.71 9.89
N GLY A 77 -19.11 -2.04 9.30
CA GLY A 77 -19.79 -3.32 9.55
C GLY A 77 -18.92 -4.52 9.17
N ARG A 78 -18.19 -4.44 8.05
CA ARG A 78 -17.23 -5.50 7.68
C ARG A 78 -16.07 -5.65 8.66
N LEU A 79 -15.56 -4.56 9.22
CA LEU A 79 -14.51 -4.61 10.24
C LEU A 79 -15.02 -5.24 11.54
N GLN A 80 -16.31 -5.12 11.83
CA GLN A 80 -16.97 -5.74 12.98
C GLN A 80 -17.36 -7.21 12.73
N GLY A 81 -17.16 -7.72 11.51
CA GLY A 81 -17.52 -9.08 11.13
C GLY A 81 -19.02 -9.28 10.86
N GLU A 82 -19.76 -8.18 10.68
CA GLU A 82 -21.18 -8.22 10.35
C GLU A 82 -21.40 -8.57 8.86
N ASP A 83 -22.54 -9.20 8.57
CA ASP A 83 -22.97 -9.46 7.20
C ASP A 83 -23.68 -8.23 6.63
N VAL A 84 -22.87 -7.24 6.23
CA VAL A 84 -23.36 -6.00 5.61
C VAL A 84 -23.31 -6.06 4.09
N SER A 85 -24.41 -5.66 3.44
CA SER A 85 -24.49 -5.63 1.98
C SER A 85 -23.62 -4.52 1.38
N ARG A 86 -22.99 -4.79 0.25
CA ARG A 86 -22.19 -3.80 -0.48
C ARG A 86 -23.11 -2.68 -1.00
N PRO A 87 -22.73 -1.39 -0.87
CA PRO A 87 -23.54 -0.29 -1.39
C PRO A 87 -23.65 -0.37 -2.92
N GLU A 88 -24.77 0.10 -3.45
CA GLU A 88 -24.99 0.22 -4.89
C GLU A 88 -24.46 1.56 -5.41
N ALA A 89 -24.03 1.57 -6.67
CA ALA A 89 -23.66 2.81 -7.33
C ALA A 89 -24.94 3.59 -7.70
N VAL A 90 -24.97 4.89 -7.40
CA VAL A 90 -26.10 5.79 -7.69
C VAL A 90 -25.64 6.96 -8.55
N PRO A 91 -26.54 7.62 -9.31
CA PRO A 91 -26.18 8.82 -10.06
C PRO A 91 -25.65 9.91 -9.12
N TRP A 92 -24.41 10.38 -9.35
CA TRP A 92 -23.78 11.38 -8.49
C TRP A 92 -23.81 12.81 -9.08
N ARG A 93 -24.13 12.92 -10.37
CA ARG A 93 -24.43 14.18 -11.07
C ARG A 93 -25.87 14.17 -11.54
N LYS A 94 -26.58 15.29 -11.36
CA LYS A 94 -27.86 15.58 -12.02
C LYS A 94 -27.59 16.27 -13.34
#